data_AF-A0A529KH30-F1
#
_entry.id   AF-A0A529KH30-F1
#
_cell.length_a   1.000
_cell.length_b   1.000
_cell.length_c   1.000
_cell.angle_alpha   90.00
_cell.angle_beta   90.00
_cell.angle_gamma   90.00
#
_symmetry.space_group_name_H-M   'P 1'
#
loop_
_entity.id
_entity.type
_entity.pdbx_description
1 polymer ?
#
loop_
_entity_poly.entity_id
_entity_poly.type
_entity_poly.pdbx_seq_one_letter_code
_entity_poly.pdbx_strand_id
1 'polypeptide(L)'
;MRRRLEKEWELSIGPDTVRLFILKAKALSAAVNEDYADGAEHEVELDGEAHDNHHHDGLVEESSENLTEEELRELINDLNVDEAAELVALAWVGRGDYDASEWADALTA
;
A
#
# COMPACT_ATOMS: atom_id res chain seq x y z
N MET A 1 7.41 -28.97 5.44
CA MET A 1 7.90 -27.88 6.33
C MET A 1 8.96 -27.10 5.57
N ARG A 2 8.60 -25.96 4.95
CA ARG A 2 9.60 -25.11 4.29
C ARG A 2 10.46 -24.49 5.38
N ARG A 3 11.71 -24.92 5.47
CA ARG A 3 12.73 -24.28 6.31
C ARG A 3 12.85 -22.84 5.79
N ARG A 4 12.38 -21.87 6.58
CA ARG A 4 12.67 -20.46 6.33
C ARG A 4 14.20 -20.40 6.39
N LEU A 5 14.86 -20.27 5.24
CA LEU A 5 16.26 -19.86 5.27
C LEU A 5 16.22 -18.48 5.88
N GLU A 6 16.57 -18.38 7.15
CA GLU A 6 16.93 -17.12 7.77
C GLU A 6 18.23 -16.73 7.07
N LYS A 7 18.09 -16.10 5.91
CA LYS A 7 19.19 -15.40 5.26
C LYS A 7 19.46 -14.27 6.24
N GLU A 8 20.54 -14.40 7.01
CA GLU A 8 21.04 -13.36 7.89
C GLU A 8 21.44 -12.20 6.99
N TRP A 9 20.48 -11.32 6.71
CA TRP A 9 20.75 -10.03 6.14
C TRP A 9 21.12 -9.11 7.28
N GLU A 10 22.21 -8.37 7.13
CA GLU A 10 22.65 -7.33 8.06
C GLU A 10 21.77 -6.09 7.85
N LEU A 11 20.46 -6.26 8.08
CA LEU A 11 19.45 -5.21 8.04
C LEU A 11 19.20 -4.74 9.46
N SER A 12 19.18 -3.42 9.61
CA SER A 12 18.71 -2.72 10.80
C SER A 12 17.20 -2.89 10.97
N ILE A 13 16.46 -2.94 9.85
CA ILE A 13 15.01 -3.15 9.86
C ILE A 13 14.65 -4.63 10.01
N GLY A 14 13.83 -4.93 11.03
CA GLY A 14 13.32 -6.27 11.27
C GLY A 14 12.39 -6.76 10.15
N PRO A 15 12.44 -8.05 9.77
CA PRO A 15 11.59 -8.60 8.71
C PRO A 15 10.09 -8.55 9.05
N ASP A 16 9.73 -8.62 10.33
CA ASP A 16 8.36 -8.45 10.79
C ASP A 16 7.85 -7.02 10.58
N THR A 17 8.72 -6.02 10.77
CA THR A 17 8.43 -4.61 10.52
C THR A 17 8.19 -4.39 9.02
N VAL A 18 9.07 -4.90 8.16
CA VAL A 18 8.90 -4.85 6.69
C VAL A 18 7.57 -5.50 6.28
N ARG A 19 7.24 -6.66 6.85
CA ARG A 19 5.97 -7.35 6.58
C ARG A 19 4.77 -6.49 7.00
N LEU A 20 4.82 -5.84 8.15
CA LEU A 20 3.76 -4.95 8.63
C LEU A 20 3.52 -3.80 7.64
N PHE A 21 4.59 -3.14 7.19
CA PHE A 21 4.52 -2.08 6.18
C PHE A 21 3.88 -2.57 4.88
N ILE A 22 4.32 -3.72 4.35
CA ILE A 22 3.77 -4.28 3.11
C ILE A 22 2.28 -4.58 3.26
N LEU A 23 1.84 -5.11 4.40
CA LEU A 23 0.42 -5.42 4.63
C LEU A 23 -0.44 -4.15 4.68
N LYS A 24 0.01 -3.12 5.38
CA LYS A 24 -0.70 -1.83 5.45
C LYS A 24 -0.71 -1.11 4.10
N ALA A 25 0.43 -1.06 3.41
CA ALA A 25 0.52 -0.49 2.06
C ALA A 25 -0.39 -1.22 1.06
N LYS A 26 -0.49 -2.56 1.15
CA LYS A 26 -1.42 -3.33 0.31
C LYS A 26 -2.88 -3.03 0.61
N ALA A 27 -3.25 -2.92 1.88
CA ALA A 27 -4.60 -2.55 2.28
C ALA A 27 -5.01 -1.18 1.70
N LEU A 28 -4.12 -0.19 1.79
CA LEU A 28 -4.32 1.12 1.17
C LEU A 28 -4.41 1.03 -0.36
N SER A 29 -3.51 0.28 -1.01
CA SER A 29 -3.55 0.16 -2.48
C SER A 29 -4.83 -0.50 -2.99
N ALA A 30 -5.41 -1.42 -2.22
CA ALA A 30 -6.68 -2.05 -2.56
C ALA A 30 -7.83 -1.05 -2.43
N ALA A 31 -7.90 -0.31 -1.30
CA ALA A 31 -8.91 0.72 -1.08
C ALA A 31 -8.87 1.81 -2.16
N VAL A 32 -7.69 2.32 -2.50
CA VAL A 32 -7.53 3.31 -3.59
C VAL A 32 -8.07 2.76 -4.92
N ASN A 33 -7.85 1.48 -5.23
CA ASN A 33 -8.36 0.88 -6.46
C ASN A 33 -9.90 0.74 -6.47
N GLU A 34 -10.57 0.69 -5.32
CA GLU A 34 -12.04 0.66 -5.22
C GLU A 34 -12.67 2.02 -5.56
N ASP A 35 -11.98 3.14 -5.28
CA ASP A 35 -12.38 4.49 -5.70
C ASP A 35 -12.22 4.71 -7.22
N TYR A 36 -11.31 3.96 -7.87
CA TYR A 36 -11.23 3.85 -9.33
C TYR A 36 -12.24 2.82 -9.90
N ALA A 37 -13.49 2.87 -9.43
CA ALA A 37 -14.60 2.30 -10.16
C ALA A 37 -14.80 3.13 -11.44
N ASP A 38 -14.08 2.70 -12.47
CA ASP A 38 -14.33 2.84 -13.90
C ASP A 38 -15.40 3.87 -14.25
N GLY A 39 -14.98 4.91 -14.97
CA GLY A 39 -15.88 5.84 -15.64
C GLY A 39 -16.79 5.07 -16.58
N ALA A 40 -17.88 4.56 -16.02
CA ALA A 40 -19.02 4.09 -16.76
C ALA A 40 -19.50 5.31 -17.55
N GLU A 41 -19.02 5.41 -18.77
CA GLU A 41 -19.80 5.77 -19.94
C GLU A 41 -21.08 4.92 -19.95
N HIS A 42 -21.95 5.12 -18.96
CA HIS A 42 -23.34 4.80 -19.10
C HIS A 42 -23.84 5.76 -20.17
N GLU A 43 -24.00 5.25 -21.38
CA GLU A 43 -25.05 5.71 -22.26
C GLU A 43 -26.35 5.57 -21.46
N VAL A 44 -26.72 6.65 -20.74
CA VAL A 44 -28.01 6.77 -20.10
C VAL A 44 -29.04 6.97 -21.21
N GLU A 45 -29.58 5.88 -21.75
CA GLU A 45 -30.90 5.96 -22.37
C GLU A 45 -31.88 6.29 -21.25
N LEU A 46 -32.14 7.58 -21.10
CA LEU A 46 -33.20 8.11 -20.24
C LEU A 46 -34.54 7.81 -20.93
N ASP A 47 -35.03 6.58 -20.83
CA ASP A 47 -36.46 6.33 -21.03
C ASP A 47 -37.18 6.86 -19.78
N GLY A 48 -37.78 8.03 -19.95
CA GLY A 48 -38.37 8.78 -18.86
C GLY A 48 -39.63 8.12 -18.38
N GLU A 49 -39.55 7.27 -17.34
CA GLU A 49 -40.65 6.91 -16.42
C GLU A 49 -40.19 5.86 -15.38
N ALA A 50 -39.32 6.23 -14.44
CA ALA A 50 -39.12 5.42 -13.22
C ALA A 50 -38.74 6.29 -12.02
N HIS A 51 -39.79 6.80 -11.37
CA HIS A 51 -39.75 7.32 -10.01
C HIS A 51 -39.78 6.10 -9.06
N ASP A 52 -38.63 5.71 -8.49
CA ASP A 52 -38.61 5.00 -7.19
C ASP A 52 -37.26 5.14 -6.45
N ASN A 53 -37.27 6.02 -5.45
CA ASN A 53 -36.51 5.95 -4.19
C ASN A 53 -35.00 5.64 -4.22
N HIS A 54 -34.20 6.54 -4.81
CA HIS A 54 -32.77 6.64 -4.49
C HIS A 54 -32.56 7.34 -3.14
N HIS A 55 -32.76 6.61 -2.05
CA HIS A 55 -32.09 6.93 -0.78
C HIS A 55 -30.80 6.12 -0.75
N HIS A 56 -29.81 6.57 -1.53
CA HIS A 56 -28.44 6.15 -1.36
C HIS A 56 -28.02 6.73 0.00
N ASP A 57 -28.11 5.90 1.04
CA ASP A 57 -27.52 6.13 2.35
C ASP A 57 -26.01 6.22 2.14
N GLY A 58 -25.59 7.40 1.69
CA GLY A 58 -24.18 7.73 1.56
C GLY A 58 -23.58 7.90 2.94
N LEU A 59 -22.27 7.67 2.98
CA LEU A 59 -21.33 8.10 4.02
C LEU A 59 -21.06 7.09 5.14
N VAL A 60 -20.43 5.96 4.83
CA VAL A 60 -19.51 5.28 5.77
C VAL A 60 -18.29 4.66 5.04
N GLU A 61 -17.75 5.32 4.03
CA GLU A 61 -16.52 4.81 3.35
C GLU A 61 -15.30 5.71 3.60
N GLU A 62 -15.47 7.02 3.78
CA GLU A 62 -14.37 8.00 3.91
C GLU A 62 -13.56 7.89 5.23
N SER A 63 -14.13 7.34 6.31
CA SER A 63 -13.50 7.39 7.64
C SER A 63 -12.49 6.26 7.92
N SER A 64 -12.61 5.11 7.23
CA SER A 64 -11.73 3.96 7.51
C SER A 64 -10.41 4.04 6.75
N GLU A 65 -10.39 4.72 5.61
CA GLU A 65 -9.22 4.88 4.74
C GLU A 65 -8.17 5.81 5.35
N ASN A 66 -8.62 6.93 5.93
CA ASN A 66 -7.77 7.91 6.62
C ASN A 66 -7.00 7.27 7.78
N LEU A 67 -7.67 6.47 8.61
CA LEU A 67 -7.02 5.84 9.78
C LEU A 67 -5.87 4.91 9.39
N THR A 68 -6.00 4.16 8.29
CA THR A 68 -4.93 3.24 7.84
C THR A 68 -3.76 4.00 7.23
N GLU A 69 -4.02 5.10 6.52
CA GLU A 69 -2.97 5.98 5.97
C GLU A 69 -2.20 6.66 7.10
N GLU A 70 -2.91 7.25 8.06
CA GLU A 70 -2.33 7.91 9.22
C GLU A 70 -1.46 6.94 10.02
N GLU A 71 -1.95 5.73 10.31
CA GLU A 71 -1.15 4.71 10.99
C GLU A 71 0.12 4.32 10.21
N LEU A 72 0.01 4.14 8.89
CA LEU A 72 1.17 3.80 8.07
C LEU A 72 2.21 4.94 8.11
N ARG A 73 1.75 6.18 8.03
CA ARG A 73 2.60 7.37 8.08
C ARG A 73 3.32 7.50 9.41
N GLU A 74 2.62 7.29 10.52
CA GLU A 74 3.21 7.31 11.86
C GLU A 74 4.25 6.19 12.03
N LEU A 75 3.97 4.99 11.55
CA LEU A 75 4.93 3.88 11.57
C LEU A 75 6.20 4.19 10.77
N ILE A 76 6.07 4.84 9.60
CA ILE A 76 7.22 5.27 8.80
C ILE A 76 8.01 6.34 9.55
N ASN A 77 7.33 7.26 10.24
CA ASN A 77 7.96 8.35 10.98
C ASN A 77 8.68 7.88 12.27
N ASP A 78 8.33 6.71 12.80
CA ASP A 78 9.01 6.08 13.94
C ASP A 78 10.33 5.41 13.54
N LEU A 79 10.55 5.14 12.25
CA LEU A 79 11.79 4.51 11.77
C LEU A 79 13.00 5.43 11.93
N ASN A 80 14.14 4.82 12.26
CA ASN A 80 15.41 5.53 12.18
C ASN A 80 15.86 5.72 10.72
N VAL A 81 16.89 6.57 10.51
CA VAL A 81 17.39 6.90 9.16
C VAL A 81 17.88 5.67 8.41
N ASP A 82 18.57 4.75 9.09
CA ASP A 82 19.08 3.52 8.50
C ASP A 82 17.92 2.57 8.13
N GLU A 83 16.96 2.37 9.03
CA GLU A 83 15.77 1.55 8.77
C GLU A 83 14.92 2.08 7.62
N ALA A 84 14.74 3.40 7.54
CA ALA A 84 14.01 4.03 6.45
C ALA A 84 14.75 3.87 5.11
N ALA A 85 16.07 4.06 5.10
CA ALA A 85 16.90 3.85 3.91
C ALA A 85 16.83 2.39 3.43
N GLU A 86 16.90 1.44 4.36
CA GLU A 86 16.77 0.01 4.05
C GLU A 86 15.38 -0.35 3.51
N LEU A 87 14.31 0.23 4.06
CA LEU A 87 12.94 0.03 3.56
C LEU A 87 12.79 0.54 2.11
N VAL A 88 13.39 1.69 1.81
CA VAL A 88 13.39 2.27 0.45
C VAL A 88 14.22 1.41 -0.52
N ALA A 89 15.41 0.99 -0.11
CA ALA A 89 16.27 0.10 -0.89
C ALA A 89 15.55 -1.23 -1.21
N LEU A 90 14.84 -1.82 -0.23
CA LEU A 90 14.01 -3.00 -0.45
C LEU A 90 12.89 -2.75 -1.46
N ALA A 91 12.29 -1.56 -1.46
CA ALA A 91 11.26 -1.20 -2.43
C ALA A 91 11.83 -1.10 -3.85
N TRP A 92 13.02 -0.53 -4.02
CA TRP A 92 13.67 -0.47 -5.33
C TRP A 92 14.10 -1.84 -5.85
N VAL A 93 14.66 -2.69 -4.98
CA VAL A 93 14.99 -4.07 -5.34
C VAL A 93 13.74 -4.88 -5.68
N GLY A 94 12.66 -4.73 -4.90
CA GLY A 94 11.39 -5.39 -5.17
C GLY A 94 10.70 -4.91 -6.45
N ARG A 95 10.92 -3.66 -6.86
CA ARG A 95 10.44 -3.10 -8.13
C ARG A 95 11.28 -3.56 -9.33
N GLY A 96 12.53 -3.93 -9.10
CA GLY A 96 13.49 -4.30 -10.13
C GLY A 96 14.31 -3.11 -10.66
N ASP A 97 14.32 -1.97 -9.94
CA ASP A 97 15.25 -0.87 -10.21
C ASP A 97 16.70 -1.28 -9.88
N TYR A 98 16.88 -2.17 -8.91
CA TYR A 98 18.16 -2.75 -8.50
C TYR A 98 18.06 -4.27 -8.32
N ASP A 99 19.15 -5.00 -8.57
CA ASP A 99 19.25 -6.40 -8.16
C ASP A 99 19.65 -6.52 -6.68
N ALA A 100 19.38 -7.69 -6.06
CA ALA A 100 19.83 -7.96 -4.69
C ALA A 100 21.37 -7.92 -4.55
N SER A 101 22.11 -8.10 -5.64
CA SER A 101 23.56 -7.93 -5.69
C SER A 101 24.02 -6.46 -5.69
N GLU A 102 23.12 -5.53 -5.99
CA GLU A 102 23.36 -4.07 -6.07
C GLU A 102 22.88 -3.35 -4.81
N TRP A 103 22.73 -4.06 -3.69
CA TRP A 103 22.19 -3.55 -2.43
C TRP A 103 22.87 -2.26 -1.93
N ALA A 104 24.20 -2.16 -2.04
CA ALA A 104 24.92 -0.97 -1.59
C ALA A 104 24.61 0.27 -2.44
N ASP A 105 24.37 0.10 -3.74
CA ASP A 105 23.96 1.20 -4.62
C ASP A 105 22.53 1.64 -4.26
N ALA A 106 21.64 0.64 -4.08
CA ALA A 106 20.26 0.84 -3.64
C ALA A 106 20.13 1.49 -2.26
N LEU A 107 21.14 1.46 -1.39
CA LEU A 107 21.11 2.20 -0.11
C LEU A 107 21.48 3.68 -0.27
N THR A 108 22.12 4.06 -1.37
CA THR A 108 22.75 5.38 -1.56
C THR A 108 22.13 6.24 -2.66
N ALA A 109 21.10 5.74 -3.34
CA ALA A 109 20.51 6.39 -4.51
C ALA A 109 19.65 7.63 -4.15
#